data_AF-A0A9D3YD67-F1
#
_entry.id   AF-A0A9D3YD67-F1
#
_cell.length_a   1.000
_cell.length_b   1.000
_cell.length_c   1.000
_cell.angle_alpha   90.00
_cell.angle_beta   90.00
_cell.angle_gamma   90.00
#
_symmetry.space_group_name_H-M   'P 1'
#
loop_
_entity.id
_entity.type
_entity.pdbx_description
1 polymer ?
#
loop_
_entity_poly.entity_id
_entity_poly.type
_entity_poly.pdbx_seq_one_letter_code
_entity_poly.pdbx_strand_id
1 'polypeptide(L)' 'MYKCSNDESPAYLTELLTKHIPNRQGLQSWGSNMAPYDVPFNKRKTFSDRSFRTAGSRLWNSLPQDLRQSNSLEFF' A
#
# COMPACT_ATOMS: atom_id res chain seq x y z
N MET A 1 -6.46 1.60 3.62
CA MET A 1 -5.70 0.63 2.79
C MET A 1 -6.55 -0.57 2.46
N TYR A 2 -7.01 -1.36 3.43
CA TYR A 2 -7.94 -2.46 3.19
C TYR A 2 -9.19 -2.04 2.39
N LYS A 3 -9.98 -1.08 2.91
CA LYS A 3 -11.15 -0.53 2.21
C LYS A 3 -10.82 0.04 0.83
N CYS A 4 -9.65 0.67 0.68
CA CYS A 4 -9.18 1.19 -0.60
C CYS A 4 -8.78 0.08 -1.59
N SER A 5 -8.43 -1.12 -1.10
CA SER A 5 -8.11 -2.29 -1.92
C SER A 5 -9.37 -3.03 -2.38
N ASN A 6 -10.45 -2.92 -1.60
CA ASN A 6 -11.75 -3.55 -1.84
C ASN A 6 -12.77 -2.60 -2.51
N ASP A 7 -12.34 -1.42 -2.97
CA ASP A 7 -13.21 -0.39 -3.56
C ASP A 7 -14.35 0.12 -2.62
N GLU A 8 -14.22 -0.09 -1.32
CA GLU A 8 -15.15 0.39 -0.26
C GLU A 8 -14.75 1.76 0.31
N SER A 9 -13.81 2.44 -0.34
CA SER A 9 -13.27 3.73 0.06
C SER A 9 -13.69 4.81 -0.93
N PRO A 10 -13.84 6.07 -0.49
CA PRO A 10 -13.99 7.20 -1.41
C PRO A 10 -12.91 7.22 -2.50
N ALA A 11 -13.31 7.59 -3.72
CA ALA A 11 -12.45 7.59 -4.90
C ALA A 11 -11.17 8.41 -4.72
N TYR A 12 -11.25 9.56 -4.06
CA TYR A 12 -10.07 10.41 -3.83
C TYR A 12 -8.97 9.70 -3.00
N LEU A 13 -9.32 8.72 -2.16
CA LEU A 13 -8.33 7.94 -1.40
C LEU A 13 -7.74 6.81 -2.22
N THR A 14 -8.53 6.16 -3.08
CA THR A 14 -8.05 5.09 -3.96
C THR A 14 -7.12 5.64 -5.03
N GLU A 15 -7.45 6.82 -5.59
CA GLU A 15 -6.62 7.53 -6.58
C GLU A 15 -5.25 7.98 -6.03
N LEU A 16 -5.15 8.22 -4.72
CA LEU A 16 -3.87 8.54 -4.09
C LEU A 16 -2.91 7.34 -4.03
N LEU A 17 -3.41 6.12 -4.23
CA LEU A 17 -2.63 4.89 -4.11
C LEU A 17 -2.13 4.41 -5.47
N THR A 18 -0.89 3.98 -5.49
CA THR A 18 -0.25 3.46 -6.69
C THR A 18 0.14 2.02 -6.43
N LYS A 19 -0.44 1.07 -7.17
CA LYS A 19 -0.08 -0.35 -7.09
C LYS A 19 1.34 -0.53 -7.61
N HIS A 20 2.16 -1.29 -6.89
CA HIS A 20 3.52 -1.57 -7.30
C HIS A 20 3.52 -2.48 -8.54
N ILE A 21 4.14 -2.02 -9.63
CA ILE A 21 4.35 -2.83 -10.83
C ILE A 21 5.86 -3.08 -10.99
N PRO A 22 6.33 -4.32 -10.77
CA PRO A 22 7.75 -4.62 -10.87
C PRO A 22 8.24 -4.53 -12.32
N ASN A 23 9.22 -3.65 -12.56
CA ASN A 23 9.79 -3.42 -13.90
C ASN A 23 10.60 -4.59 -14.47
N ARG A 24 11.08 -5.52 -13.63
CA ARG A 24 11.91 -6.65 -14.08
C ARG A 24 11.17 -7.95 -13.83
N GLN A 25 10.88 -8.66 -14.92
CA GLN A 25 10.32 -10.00 -14.88
C GLN A 25 11.40 -10.98 -14.40
N GLY A 26 11.06 -11.86 -13.45
CA GLY A 26 11.95 -12.93 -12.95
C GLY A 26 12.76 -12.64 -11.67
N LEU A 27 12.62 -11.45 -11.06
CA LEU A 27 13.12 -11.24 -9.69
C LEU A 27 12.19 -11.92 -8.68
N GLN A 28 12.74 -12.37 -7.54
CA GLN A 28 11.94 -12.92 -6.44
C GLN A 28 10.86 -11.93 -5.96
N SER A 29 11.11 -10.62 -6.09
CA SER A 29 10.14 -9.56 -5.79
C SER A 29 8.98 -9.47 -6.78
N TRP A 30 9.09 -10.05 -7.98
CA TRP A 30 8.07 -9.99 -9.03
C TRP A 30 6.83 -10.79 -8.67
N GLY A 31 7.00 -11.95 -8.02
CA GLY A 31 5.89 -12.81 -7.57
C GLY A 31 5.53 -12.62 -6.09
N SER A 32 6.32 -11.87 -5.32
CA SER A 32 6.07 -11.68 -3.89
C SER A 32 5.10 -10.53 -3.66
N ASN A 33 4.02 -10.78 -2.92
CA ASN A 33 3.08 -9.75 -2.48
C ASN A 33 3.65 -8.88 -1.33
N MET A 34 4.99 -8.77 -1.25
CA MET A 34 5.73 -8.13 -0.15
C MET A 34 5.39 -6.65 -0.03
N ALA A 35 5.32 -5.92 -1.15
CA ALA A 35 5.02 -4.49 -1.20
C ALA A 35 3.98 -4.19 -2.30
N PRO A 36 2.67 -4.34 -2.01
CA PRO A 36 1.61 -4.14 -3.00
C PRO A 36 1.44 -2.68 -3.46
N TYR A 37 1.91 -1.72 -2.67
CA TYR A 37 1.81 -0.29 -2.99
C TYR A 37 3.17 0.40 -3.05
N ASP A 38 3.31 1.34 -3.98
CA ASP A 38 4.47 2.20 -4.05
C ASP A 38 4.49 3.21 -2.89
N VAL A 39 5.67 3.37 -2.29
CA VAL A 39 5.92 4.40 -1.28
C VAL A 39 6.70 5.53 -1.96
N PRO A 40 6.11 6.74 -2.11
CA PRO A 40 6.80 7.85 -2.75
C PRO A 40 8.06 8.24 -1.99
N PHE A 41 9.13 8.54 -2.72
CA PHE A 41 10.31 9.14 -2.11
C PHE A 41 10.11 10.65 -1.92
N ASN A 42 9.93 11.06 -0.67
CA ASN A 42 9.86 12.48 -0.31
C ASN A 42 11.25 13.00 0.08
N LYS A 43 11.76 13.99 -0.69
CA LYS A 43 13.04 14.66 -0.39
C LYS A 43 13.01 15.41 0.96
N ARG A 44 11.85 15.94 1.35
CA ARG A 44 11.65 16.65 2.62
C ARG A 44 10.77 15.80 3.54
N LYS A 45 11.32 15.40 4.68
CA LYS A 45 10.68 14.55 5.71
C LYS A 45 9.68 15.32 6.60
N THR A 46 8.90 16.20 5.98
CA THR A 46 7.93 17.06 6.68
C THR A 46 6.51 16.58 6.38
N PHE A 47 5.63 17.47 5.93
CA PHE A 47 4.21 17.18 5.70
C PHE A 47 3.98 16.04 4.69
N SER A 48 4.80 15.95 3.64
CA SER A 48 4.60 14.96 2.57
C SER A 48 4.78 13.52 3.05
N ASP A 49 5.72 13.26 3.96
CA ASP A 49 5.97 11.91 4.50
C ASP A 49 4.84 11.44 5.42
N ARG A 50 4.07 12.38 5.97
CA ARG A 50 2.86 12.13 6.80
C ARG A 50 1.57 12.03 5.99
N SER A 51 1.64 12.24 4.67
CA SER A 51 0.47 12.13 3.80
C SER A 51 -0.07 10.69 3.81
N PHE A 52 -1.37 10.55 3.57
CA PHE A 52 -2.00 9.23 3.44
C PHE A 52 -1.30 8.34 2.41
N ARG A 53 -0.93 8.92 1.26
CA ARG A 53 -0.21 8.25 0.18
C ARG A 53 1.13 7.65 0.63
N THR A 54 1.90 8.34 1.47
CA THR A 54 3.20 7.84 1.92
C THR A 54 3.08 6.99 3.18
N ALA A 55 2.50 7.54 4.24
CA ALA A 55 2.42 6.87 5.53
C ALA A 55 1.53 5.62 5.46
N GLY A 56 0.41 5.70 4.74
CA GLY A 56 -0.50 4.58 4.58
C GLY A 56 0.14 3.42 3.80
N SER A 57 0.75 3.68 2.64
CA SER A 57 1.40 2.64 1.84
C SER A 57 2.54 1.98 2.62
N ARG A 58 3.32 2.78 3.37
CA ARG A 58 4.41 2.28 4.21
C ARG A 58 3.91 1.36 5.31
N LEU A 59 2.85 1.77 6.03
CA LEU A 59 2.27 0.98 7.09
C LEU A 59 1.67 -0.32 6.54
N TRP A 60 0.91 -0.24 5.44
CA TRP A 60 0.33 -1.43 4.83
C TRP A 60 1.38 -2.43 4.34
N ASN A 61 2.45 -1.95 3.69
CA ASN A 61 3.54 -2.82 3.24
C ASN A 61 4.29 -3.48 4.40
N SER A 62 4.33 -2.85 5.58
CA SER A 62 4.96 -3.43 6.78
C SER A 62 4.13 -4.53 7.45
N LEU A 63 2.87 -4.70 7.06
CA LEU A 63 2.01 -5.73 7.65
C LEU A 63 2.41 -7.14 7.16
N PRO A 64 2.29 -8.16 8.03
CA PRO A 64 2.34 -9.56 7.62
C PRO A 64 1.37 -9.85 6.46
N GLN A 65 1.73 -10.81 5.61
CA GLN A 65 0.90 -11.20 4.47
C GLN A 65 -0.49 -11.69 4.94
N ASP A 66 -0.53 -12.48 6.01
CA ASP A 66 -1.77 -13.07 6.54
C ASP A 66 -2.79 -12.00 6.96
N LEU A 67 -2.31 -10.89 7.55
CA LEU A 67 -3.19 -9.77 7.93
C LEU A 67 -3.70 -9.00 6.71
N ARG A 68 -2.87 -8.85 5.68
CA ARG A 68 -3.29 -8.16 4.44
C ARG A 68 -4.29 -8.97 3.62
N GLN A 69 -4.21 -10.29 3.68
CA GLN A 69 -5.10 -11.23 2.98
C GLN A 69 -6.30 -11.66 3.83
N SER A 70 -6.46 -11.10 5.03
CA SER A 70 -7.60 -11.40 5.89
C SER A 70 -8.91 -11.02 5.21
N ASN A 71 -9.89 -11.94 5.22
CA ASN A 71 -11.19 -11.73 4.58
C ASN A 71 -12.11 -10.80 5.38
N SER A 72 -11.85 -10.61 6.67
CA SER A 72 -12.64 -9.74 7.51
C SER A 72 -11.74 -8.98 8.49
N LEU A 73 -12.00 -7.68 8.61
CA LEU A 73 -11.53 -6.85 9.70
C LEU A 73 -12.65 -6.79 10.76
N GLU A 74 -13.00 -7.92 11.39
CA GLU A 74 -14.06 -7.91 12.42
C GLU A 74 -13.71 -7.06 13.65
N PHE A 75 -12.49 -6.50 13.72
CA PHE A 75 -11.99 -5.75 14.87
C PHE A 75 -11.57 -4.29 14.60
N PHE A 76 -11.99 -3.63 13.51
CA PHE A 76 -11.73 -2.18 13.31
C PHE A 76 -12.87 -1.39 12.66
#